data_AF-A0A7V3S0G1-F1
#
_entry.id   AF-A0A7V3S0G1-F1
#
_cell.length_a   1.000
_cell.length_b   1.000
_cell.length_c   1.000
_cell.angle_alpha   90.00
_cell.angle_beta   90.00
_cell.angle_gamma   90.00
#
_symmetry.space_group_name_H-M   'P 1'
#
loop_
_entity.id
_entity.type
_entity.pdbx_description
1 polymer ?
#
loop_
_entity_poly.entity_id
_entity_poly.type
_entity_poly.pdbx_seq_one_letter_code
_entity_poly.pdbx_strand_id
1 'polypeptide(L)'
;MAKNNVRAIRESLLMSKAELARKAGVSALTIDRVEKGMDCRMDTKRKIILALGFKLTEKDKVFKNDEGLERRARIVKNRPRG
;
A
#
# COMPACT_ATOMS: atom_id res chain seq x y z
N MET A 1 6.65 3.87 13.31
CA MET A 1 5.51 3.09 12.80
C MET A 1 5.05 3.72 11.50
N ALA A 2 5.15 3.00 10.38
CA ALA A 2 4.75 3.53 9.08
C ALA A 2 3.21 3.70 9.05
N LYS A 3 2.75 4.95 9.01
CA LYS A 3 1.32 5.26 8.92
C LYS A 3 0.85 4.97 7.48
N ASN A 4 0.02 3.95 7.32
CA ASN A 4 -0.73 3.70 6.08
C ASN A 4 -2.21 4.05 6.30
N ASN A 5 -2.95 4.32 5.22
CA ASN A 5 -4.39 4.60 5.32
C ASN A 5 -5.25 3.37 5.02
N VAL A 6 -4.65 2.18 4.86
CA VAL A 6 -5.35 0.96 4.43
C VAL A 6 -6.52 0.66 5.37
N ARG A 7 -6.28 0.73 6.68
CA ARG A 7 -7.32 0.50 7.69
C ARG A 7 -8.46 1.53 7.60
N ALA A 8 -8.12 2.82 7.52
CA ALA A 8 -9.11 3.90 7.45
C ALA A 8 -9.97 3.80 6.18
N ILE A 9 -9.34 3.52 5.04
CA ILE A 9 -10.05 3.33 3.76
C ILE A 9 -10.94 2.08 3.84
N ARG A 10 -10.43 0.97 4.37
CA ARG A 10 -11.19 -0.26 4.55
C ARG A 10 -12.44 -0.02 5.42
N GLU A 11 -12.29 0.68 6.54
CA GLU A 11 -13.39 1.01 7.45
C GLU A 11 -14.40 1.97 6.80
N SER A 12 -13.93 2.95 6.00
CA SER A 12 -14.82 3.84 5.24
C SER A 12 -15.64 3.11 4.17
N LEU A 13 -15.13 1.99 3.65
CA LEU A 13 -15.82 1.12 2.71
C LEU A 13 -16.68 0.04 3.39
N LEU A 14 -16.82 0.10 4.73
CA LEU A 14 -17.54 -0.89 5.54
C LEU A 14 -17.07 -2.34 5.28
N MET A 15 -15.79 -2.49 4.95
CA MET A 15 -15.22 -3.76 4.53
C MET A 15 -14.48 -4.43 5.70
N SER A 16 -14.67 -5.72 5.92
CA SER A 16 -13.88 -6.48 6.91
C SER A 16 -12.48 -6.80 6.39
N LYS A 17 -11.54 -7.12 7.30
CA LYS A 17 -10.18 -7.55 6.91
C LYS A 17 -10.21 -8.77 5.98
N ALA A 18 -11.13 -9.70 6.24
CA ALA A 18 -11.30 -10.91 5.45
C ALA A 18 -11.86 -10.61 4.05
N GLU A 19 -12.77 -9.65 3.91
CA GLU A 19 -13.26 -9.23 2.60
C GLU A 19 -12.20 -8.53 1.77
N LEU A 20 -11.42 -7.63 2.38
CA LEU A 20 -10.30 -7.00 1.69
C LEU A 20 -9.27 -8.05 1.23
N ALA A 21 -8.96 -9.02 2.08
CA ALA A 21 -8.06 -10.11 1.75
C ALA A 21 -8.57 -10.96 0.58
N ARG A 22 -9.86 -11.32 0.59
CA ARG A 22 -10.51 -12.05 -0.51
C ARG A 22 -10.50 -11.27 -1.82
N LYS A 23 -10.85 -9.98 -1.79
CA LYS A 23 -10.80 -9.11 -2.99
C LYS A 23 -9.39 -8.96 -3.54
N ALA A 24 -8.39 -8.79 -2.67
CA ALA A 24 -7.00 -8.65 -3.07
C ALA A 24 -6.34 -9.99 -3.45
N GLY A 25 -6.96 -11.14 -3.16
CA GLY A 25 -6.34 -12.44 -3.38
C GLY A 25 -5.06 -12.62 -2.55
N VAL A 26 -5.11 -12.22 -1.28
CA VAL A 26 -4.02 -12.33 -0.29
C VAL A 26 -4.56 -12.90 1.02
N SER A 27 -3.68 -13.30 1.93
CA SER A 27 -4.11 -13.80 3.25
C SER A 27 -4.57 -12.64 4.15
N ALA A 28 -5.56 -12.90 5.02
CA ALA A 28 -5.99 -11.92 6.02
C ALA A 28 -4.85 -11.50 6.97
N LEU A 29 -3.90 -12.41 7.23
CA LEU A 29 -2.69 -12.12 7.98
C LEU A 29 -1.81 -11.07 7.27
N THR A 30 -1.70 -11.17 5.94
CA THR A 30 -0.97 -10.17 5.14
C THR A 30 -1.61 -8.80 5.26
N ILE A 31 -2.95 -8.70 5.21
CA ILE A 31 -3.66 -7.43 5.42
C ILE A 31 -3.38 -6.86 6.81
N ASP A 32 -3.44 -7.69 7.86
CA ASP A 32 -3.18 -7.24 9.23
C ASP A 32 -1.74 -6.70 9.40
N ARG A 33 -0.76 -7.36 8.78
CA ARG A 33 0.63 -6.87 8.75
C ARG A 33 0.77 -5.55 8.01
N VAL A 34 0.08 -5.42 6.88
CA VAL A 34 0.08 -4.20 6.07
C VAL A 34 -0.58 -3.05 6.82
N GLU A 35 -1.72 -3.26 7.48
CA GLU A 35 -2.37 -2.24 8.32
C GLU A 35 -1.45 -1.78 9.47
N LYS A 36 -0.64 -2.69 10.02
CA LYS A 36 0.39 -2.38 11.04
C LYS A 36 1.63 -1.66 10.48
N GLY A 37 1.70 -1.46 9.17
CA GLY A 37 2.81 -0.75 8.51
C GLY A 37 4.04 -1.62 8.26
N MET A 38 3.90 -2.95 8.20
CA MET A 38 4.97 -3.82 7.74
C MET A 38 5.16 -3.74 6.23
N ASP A 39 6.40 -3.97 5.78
CA ASP A 39 6.70 -4.11 4.37
C ASP A 39 5.99 -5.31 3.74
N CYS A 40 5.52 -5.10 2.52
CA CYS A 40 4.94 -6.13 1.69
C CYS A 40 5.43 -6.00 0.26
N ARG A 41 5.32 -7.10 -0.51
CA ARG A 41 5.75 -7.13 -1.91
C ARG A 41 4.94 -6.14 -2.74
N MET A 42 5.55 -5.62 -3.81
CA MET A 42 4.89 -4.70 -4.73
C MET A 42 3.61 -5.30 -5.33
N ASP A 43 3.59 -6.59 -5.65
CA ASP A 43 2.39 -7.30 -6.09
C ASP A 43 1.25 -7.23 -5.07
N THR A 44 1.56 -7.42 -3.78
CA THR A 44 0.59 -7.29 -2.69
C THR A 44 0.03 -5.88 -2.63
N LYS A 45 0.89 -4.85 -2.74
CA LYS A 45 0.45 -3.45 -2.76
C LYS A 45 -0.49 -3.16 -3.94
N ARG A 46 -0.15 -3.62 -5.15
CA ARG A 46 -1.01 -3.47 -6.35
C ARG A 46 -2.37 -4.12 -6.14
N LYS A 47 -2.39 -5.37 -5.65
CA LYS A 47 -3.61 -6.11 -5.34
C LYS A 47 -4.50 -5.39 -4.33
N ILE A 48 -3.91 -4.86 -3.25
CA ILE A 48 -4.65 -4.11 -2.22
C ILE A 48 -5.23 -2.81 -2.78
N ILE A 49 -4.47 -2.04 -3.57
CA ILE A 49 -4.94 -0.79 -4.19
C ILE A 49 -6.16 -1.06 -5.07
N LEU A 50 -6.09 -2.09 -5.92
CA LEU A 50 -7.19 -2.48 -6.80
C LEU A 50 -8.41 -2.99 -6.00
N ALA A 51 -8.18 -3.77 -4.93
CA ALA A 51 -9.24 -4.29 -4.08
C ALA A 51 -10.00 -3.18 -3.32
N LEU A 52 -9.31 -2.09 -2.99
CA LEU A 52 -9.89 -0.88 -2.38
C LEU A 52 -10.60 0.02 -3.42
N GLY A 53 -10.54 -0.32 -4.72
CA GLY A 53 -11.18 0.46 -5.79
C GLY A 53 -10.37 1.67 -6.27
N PHE A 54 -9.09 1.75 -5.91
CA PHE A 54 -8.22 2.86 -6.33
C PHE A 54 -7.41 2.49 -7.59
N LYS A 55 -6.95 3.51 -8.30
CA LYS A 55 -5.99 3.33 -9.38
C LYS A 55 -4.57 3.14 -8.82
N LEU A 56 -3.71 2.43 -9.54
CA LEU A 56 -2.31 2.24 -9.16
C LEU A 56 -1.53 3.57 -9.03
N THR A 57 -1.98 4.60 -9.76
CA THR A 57 -1.46 5.97 -9.65
C THR A 57 -1.81 6.65 -8.33
N GLU A 58 -2.83 6.17 -7.63
CA GLU A 58 -3.28 6.70 -6.33
C GLU A 58 -2.68 5.93 -5.15
N LYS A 59 -1.62 5.15 -5.39
CA LYS A 59 -0.90 4.40 -4.36
C LYS A 59 -0.52 5.28 -3.16
N ASP A 60 -0.19 6.55 -3.38
CA ASP A 60 0.26 7.47 -2.33
C ASP A 60 -0.89 7.85 -1.37
N LYS A 61 -2.15 7.75 -1.84
CA LYS A 61 -3.34 7.88 -0.99
C LYS A 61 -3.53 6.67 -0.07
N VAL A 62 -3.11 5.49 -0.49
CA VAL A 62 -3.26 4.23 0.26
C VAL A 62 -2.04 3.98 1.17
N PHE A 63 -0.84 4.11 0.61
CA PHE A 63 0.46 3.87 1.23
C PHE A 63 1.27 5.18 1.29
N LYS A 64 1.00 6.03 2.29
CA LYS A 64 1.64 7.35 2.44
C LYS A 64 3.15 7.33 2.65
N ASN A 65 3.71 6.25 3.21
CA ASN A 65 5.12 6.17 3.59
C ASN A 65 5.84 4.97 2.95
N ASP A 66 5.60 4.70 1.67
CA ASP A 66 6.37 3.67 0.98
C ASP A 66 7.80 4.16 0.74
N GLU A 67 8.65 4.07 1.76
CA GLU A 67 10.05 4.54 1.75
C GLU A 67 10.84 4.00 0.55
N GLY A 68 10.45 2.84 0.01
CA GLY A 68 11.06 2.27 -1.18
C GLY A 68 10.94 3.16 -2.43
N LEU A 69 9.91 4.01 -2.53
CA LEU A 69 9.74 4.93 -3.65
C LEU A 69 10.54 6.22 -3.43
N GLU A 70 10.52 6.77 -2.22
CA GLU A 70 11.29 7.97 -1.87
C GLU A 70 12.80 7.72 -1.95
N ARG A 71 13.28 6.54 -1.54
CA ARG A 71 14.69 6.14 -1.71
C ARG A 71 15.10 6.15 -3.19
N ARG A 72 14.23 5.70 -4.11
CA ARG A 72 14.51 5.74 -5.56
C ARG A 72 14.42 7.15 -6.14
N ALA A 73 13.45 7.96 -5.71
CA ALA A 73 13.33 9.35 -6.13
C ALA A 73 14.55 10.19 -5.71
N ARG A 74 15.11 9.92 -4.51
CA ARG A 74 16.33 10.57 -4.03
C ARG A 74 17.55 10.20 -4.88
N ILE A 75 17.68 8.94 -5.31
CA ILE A 75 18.76 8.48 -6.19
C ILE A 75 18.67 9.13 -7.58
N VAL A 76 17.48 9.22 -8.17
CA VAL A 76 17.28 9.85 -9.49
C VAL A 76 17.58 11.35 -9.47
N LYS A 77 17.19 12.06 -8.40
CA LYS A 77 17.44 13.51 -8.26
C LYS A 77 18.91 13.88 -8.03
N ASN A 78 19.74 12.94 -7.57
CA ASN A 78 21.15 13.17 -7.27
C ASN A 78 22.11 12.70 -8.38
N ARG A 79 21.59 12.35 -9.57
CA ARG A 79 22.43 12.05 -10.73
C ARG A 79 23.01 13.36 -11.26
N PRO A 80 24.34 13.56 -11.30
CA PRO A 80 24.92 14.72 -11.94
C PRO A 80 24.53 14.71 -13.42
N ARG A 81 24.03 15.85 -13.91
CA ARG A 81 23.89 16.08 -15.35
C ARG A 81 25.31 16.26 -15.89
N GLY A 82 25.91 15.16 -16.34
CA GLY A 82 27.11 15.16 -17.18
C GLY A 82 26.72 15.36 -18.63
#